data_AF-A0A378A6M9-F1
#
_entry.id   AF-A0A378A6M9-F1
#
_cell.length_a   1.000
_cell.length_b   1.000
_cell.length_c   1.000
_cell.angle_alpha   90.00
_cell.angle_beta   90.00
_cell.angle_gamma   90.00
#
_symmetry.space_group_name_H-M   'P 1'
#
loop_
_entity.id
_entity.type
_entity.pdbx_description
1 polymer ?
#
loop_
_entity_poly.entity_id
_entity_poly.type
_entity_poly.pdbx_seq_one_letter_code
_entity_poly.pdbx_strand_id
1 'polypeptide(L)' 'MVIGGGLLGLEAANALKQLGLETQVVEFAPNLMAVQLDNGGAAMLREKIVALGVGVHTSKATTAIVREADACG' A
#
# COMPACT_ATOMS: atom_id res chain seq x y z
N MET A 1 2.58 6.75 -3.23
CA MET A 1 2.48 5.28 -3.40
C MET A 1 3.56 4.62 -2.56
N VAL A 2 3.25 3.50 -1.91
CA VAL A 2 4.19 2.68 -1.15
C VAL A 2 4.18 1.27 -1.74
N ILE A 3 5.37 0.69 -1.94
CA ILE A 3 5.54 -0.67 -2.44
C ILE A 3 6.04 -1.52 -1.27
N GLY A 4 5.25 -2.53 -0.90
CA GLY A 4 5.41 -3.35 0.29
C GLY A 4 4.32 -3.05 1.35
N GLY A 5 3.68 -4.11 1.83
CA GLY A 5 2.60 -4.15 2.81
C GLY A 5 3.01 -4.80 4.14
N GLY A 6 4.31 -4.79 4.45
CA GLY A 6 4.82 -5.07 5.79
C GLY A 6 4.70 -3.85 6.72
N LEU A 7 5.16 -3.99 7.97
CA LEU A 7 5.04 -2.95 9.01
C LEU A 7 5.51 -1.56 8.55
N LEU A 8 6.76 -1.47 8.07
CA LEU A 8 7.35 -0.21 7.61
C LEU A 8 6.58 0.44 6.45
N GLY A 9 6.06 -0.39 5.52
CA GLY A 9 5.29 0.11 4.39
C GLY A 9 3.96 0.72 4.84
N LEU A 10 3.31 0.11 5.83
CA LEU A 10 2.07 0.64 6.40
C LEU A 10 2.29 1.89 7.24
N GLU A 11 3.40 1.97 8.00
CA GLU A 11 3.78 3.19 8.72
C GLU A 11 4.06 4.35 7.78
N ALA A 12 4.80 4.11 6.69
CA ALA A 12 5.04 5.10 5.64
C ALA A 12 3.73 5.53 4.98
N ALA A 13 2.84 4.60 4.69
CA ALA A 13 1.55 4.92 4.09
C ALA A 13 0.67 5.80 5.01
N ASN A 14 0.67 5.50 6.31
CA ASN A 14 -0.03 6.31 7.30
C ASN A 14 0.59 7.71 7.43
N ALA A 15 1.92 7.84 7.40
CA ALA A 15 2.59 9.13 7.42
C ALA A 15 2.24 9.99 6.19
N LEU A 16 2.27 9.40 4.99
CA LEU A 16 1.85 10.08 3.75
C LEU A 16 0.38 10.54 3.82
N LYS A 17 -0.49 9.71 4.40
CA LYS A 17 -1.89 10.07 4.60
C LYS A 17 -2.07 11.23 5.57
N GLN A 18 -1.33 11.26 6.67
CA GLN A 18 -1.32 12.37 7.63
C GLN A 18 -0.80 13.68 7.00
N LEU A 19 0.07 13.59 5.99
CA LEU A 19 0.48 14.73 5.17
C LEU A 19 -0.57 15.18 4.14
N GLY A 20 -1.76 14.57 4.13
CA GLY A 20 -2.86 14.90 3.23
C GLY A 20 -2.71 14.32 1.81
N LEU A 21 -1.72 13.45 1.58
CA LEU A 21 -1.48 12.87 0.26
C LEU A 21 -2.38 11.66 0.02
N GLU A 22 -2.84 11.52 -1.23
CA GLU A 22 -3.46 10.28 -1.67
C GLU A 22 -2.42 9.15 -1.65
N THR A 23 -2.72 8.10 -0.91
CA THR A 23 -1.76 7.03 -0.63
C THR A 23 -2.33 5.68 -1.02
N GLN A 24 -1.52 4.92 -1.73
CA GLN A 24 -1.81 3.58 -2.24
C GLN A 24 -0.67 2.66 -1.81
N VAL A 25 -0.99 1.50 -1.23
CA VAL A 25 -0.06 0.44 -0.85
C VAL A 25 -0.19 -0.71 -1.83
N VAL A 26 0.94 -1.15 -2.39
CA VAL A 26 1.01 -2.29 -3.32
C VAL A 26 1.82 -3.40 -2.67
N GLU A 27 1.23 -4.58 -2.48
CA GLU A 27 1.85 -5.75 -1.87
C GLU A 27 1.82 -6.93 -2.84
N PHE A 28 2.94 -7.65 -2.91
CA PHE A 28 3.09 -8.85 -3.72
C PHE A 28 2.32 -10.03 -3.14
N ALA A 29 2.36 -10.21 -1.81
CA ALA A 29 1.65 -11.23 -1.10
C ALA A 29 0.11 -11.04 -1.20
N PRO A 30 -0.68 -12.10 -1.00
CA PRO A 30 -2.15 -12.00 -0.97
C PRO A 30 -2.69 -11.09 0.13
N ASN A 31 -1.90 -10.91 1.19
CA ASN A 31 -2.30 -10.29 2.45
C ASN A 31 -1.24 -9.29 2.92
N LEU A 32 -1.68 -8.24 3.63
CA LEU A 32 -0.79 -7.35 4.37
C LEU A 32 -0.18 -8.10 5.57
N MET A 33 1.08 -7.81 5.89
CA MET A 33 1.82 -8.46 6.98
C MET A 33 1.74 -10.01 6.92
N ALA A 34 1.81 -10.60 5.73
CA ALA A 34 1.54 -12.03 5.50
C ALA A 34 2.40 -13.03 6.31
N VAL A 35 3.55 -12.60 6.83
CA VAL A 35 4.41 -13.43 7.69
C VAL A 35 4.02 -13.31 9.17
N GLN A 36 3.33 -12.24 9.56
CA GLN A 36 3.02 -11.89 10.95
C GLN A 36 1.56 -12.12 11.31
N LEU A 37 0.65 -12.07 10.34
CA LEU A 37 -0.78 -12.21 10.54
C LEU A 37 -1.33 -13.43 9.81
N ASP A 38 -2.32 -14.05 10.43
CA ASP A 38 -3.19 -15.02 9.77
C ASP A 38 -4.20 -14.33 8.84
N ASN A 39 -4.98 -15.11 8.10
CA ASN A 39 -5.93 -14.56 7.13
C ASN A 39 -6.98 -13.65 7.80
N GLY A 40 -7.44 -13.99 9.01
CA GLY A 40 -8.40 -13.18 9.76
C GLY A 40 -7.82 -11.84 10.19
N GLY A 41 -6.62 -11.85 10.78
CA GLY A 41 -5.91 -10.64 11.18
C GLY A 41 -5.56 -9.75 9.98
N ALA A 42 -5.13 -10.35 8.87
CA ALA A 42 -4.82 -9.61 7.65
C ALA A 42 -6.07 -8.94 7.04
N ALA A 43 -7.23 -9.61 7.06
CA ALA A 43 -8.48 -9.03 6.60
C ALA A 43 -8.91 -7.83 7.47
N MET A 44 -8.87 -7.98 8.79
CA MET A 44 -9.18 -6.88 9.72
C MET A 44 -8.23 -5.70 9.54
N LEU A 45 -6.93 -5.98 9.38
CA LEU A 45 -5.93 -4.94 9.12
C LEU A 45 -6.24 -4.20 7.82
N ARG A 46 -6.55 -4.93 6.74
CA ARG A 46 -6.92 -4.33 5.46
C ARG A 46 -8.10 -3.38 5.61
N GLU A 47 -9.16 -3.80 6.30
CA GLU A 47 -10.33 -2.94 6.55
C GLU A 47 -9.96 -1.65 7.28
N LYS A 48 -9.11 -1.74 8.32
CA LYS A 48 -8.64 -0.56 9.05
C LYS A 48 -7.84 0.39 8.16
N ILE A 49 -6.92 -0.13 7.35
CA ILE A 49 -6.10 0.68 6.44
C ILE A 49 -6.99 1.38 5.39
N VAL A 50 -7.96 0.67 4.83
CA VAL A 50 -8.92 1.26 3.87
C VAL A 50 -9.79 2.32 4.55
N ALA A 51 -10.24 2.08 5.79
CA ALA A 51 -11.02 3.05 6.57
C ALA A 51 -10.21 4.33 6.90
N LEU A 52 -8.88 4.23 7.02
CA LEU A 52 -7.99 5.38 7.13
C LEU A 52 -7.84 6.17 5.81
N GLY A 53 -8.48 5.71 4.72
CA GLY A 53 -8.42 6.35 3.42
C GLY A 53 -7.12 6.07 2.67
N VAL A 54 -6.49 4.93 2.95
CA VAL A 54 -5.32 4.42 2.22
C VAL A 54 -5.78 3.27 1.32
N GLY A 55 -5.50 3.37 0.02
CA GLY A 55 -5.82 2.30 -0.93
C GLY A 55 -4.87 1.10 -0.77
N VAL A 56 -5.39 -0.11 -0.94
CA VAL A 56 -4.62 -1.36 -0.77
C VAL A 56 -4.79 -2.27 -1.97
N HIS A 57 -3.67 -2.63 -2.59
CA HIS A 57 -3.57 -3.56 -3.70
C HIS A 57 -2.68 -4.74 -3.30
N THR A 58 -3.28 -5.89 -3.01
CA THR A 58 -2.55 -7.14 -2.73
C THR A 58 -2.47 -8.01 -3.99
N SER A 59 -1.60 -9.03 -3.97
CA SER A 59 -1.34 -9.89 -5.14
C SER A 59 -0.92 -9.13 -6.39
N LYS A 60 -0.22 -7.99 -6.22
CA LYS A 60 0.28 -7.18 -7.33
C LYS A 60 1.78 -6.99 -7.23
N ALA A 61 2.47 -7.25 -8.33
CA ALA A 61 3.90 -6.97 -8.47
C ALA A 61 4.10 -5.70 -9.29
N THR A 62 4.87 -4.75 -8.77
CA THR A 62 5.33 -3.60 -9.55
C THR A 62 6.41 -4.07 -10.53
N THR A 63 6.16 -3.93 -11.83
CA THR A 63 7.08 -4.40 -12.89
C THR A 63 8.01 -3.29 -13.39
N ALA A 64 7.54 -2.04 -13.40
CA ALA A 64 8.33 -0.88 -13.78
C ALA A 64 7.76 0.38 -13.14
N ILE A 65 8.63 1.35 -12.87
CA ILE A 65 8.24 2.74 -12.59
C ILE A 65 8.75 3.57 -13.76
N VAL A 66 7.84 3.96 -14.62
CA VAL A 66 8.14 4.82 -15.76
C VAL A 66 7.82 6.27 -15.40
N ARG A 67 8.69 7.19 -15.81
CA ARG A 67 8.34 8.61 -15.84
C ARG A 67 7.57 8.82 -17.13
N GLU A 68 6.37 9.34 -17.05
CA GLU A 68 5.73 9.93 -18.22
C GLU A 68 6.61 11.12 -18.62
N ALA A 69 7.13 11.12 -19.85
CA ALA A 69 7.88 12.28 -20.31
C ALA A 69 6.93 13.48 -20.30
N ASP A 70 7.33 14.58 -19.66
CA ASP A 70 6.63 15.85 -19.79
C ASP A 70 6.36 16.06 -21.27
N ALA A 71 5.09 16.10 -21.65
CA ALA A 71 4.69 16.55 -22.97
C ALA A 71 5.17 18.00 -23.09
N CYS A 72 6.38 18.18 -23.61
CA CYS A 72 6.83 19.46 -24.11
C CYS A 72 5.89 19.80 -25.27
N GLY A 73 5.35 21.02 -25.24
CA GLY A 73 4.20 21.48 -26.02
C GLY A 73 4.36 21.45 -27.54
#